data_AF-A0A7C7K683-F1
#
_entry.id   AF-A0A7C7K683-F1
#
_cell.length_a   1.000
_cell.length_b   1.000
_cell.length_c   1.000
_cell.angle_alpha   90.00
_cell.angle_beta   90.00
_cell.angle_gamma   90.00
#
_symmetry.space_group_name_H-M   'P 1'
#
loop_
_entity.id
_entity.type
_entity.pdbx_description
1 polymer ?
#
loop_
_entity_poly.entity_id
_entity_poly.type
_entity_poly.pdbx_seq_one_letter_code
_entity_poly.pdbx_strand_id
1 'polypeptide(L)'
;KMGIMPGHIHMSGTTGVVSRSGTLTYEAVSQLTALNIGQSTCVGIGGDPVSGVTFIDILEKFQRDPDTDSVVMIGEIGGTKEQEAAEYIKSNFTKPIVSLIVGQSAPPGKRMGHAGAIITGSAGKAEEKIKALSSAGVAIVPRPGAIGTTLQQAIS
;
A
#
# COMPACT_ATOMS: atom_id res chain seq x y z
N LYS A 1 -3.35 -16.92 -10.03
CA LYS A 1 -2.03 -16.24 -9.96
C LYS A 1 -1.62 -15.80 -11.35
N MET A 2 -1.31 -14.53 -11.55
CA MET A 2 -0.74 -14.00 -12.80
C MET A 2 0.50 -13.15 -12.43
N GLY A 3 1.71 -13.62 -12.77
CA GLY A 3 2.98 -12.97 -12.40
C GLY A 3 3.92 -13.89 -11.61
N ILE A 4 4.91 -13.31 -10.93
CA ILE A 4 6.03 -14.05 -10.30
C ILE A 4 5.87 -14.28 -8.78
N MET A 5 4.79 -13.80 -8.16
CA MET A 5 4.55 -13.90 -6.72
C MET A 5 4.52 -15.36 -6.21
N PRO A 6 5.13 -15.68 -5.05
CA PRO A 6 5.07 -17.05 -4.50
C PRO A 6 3.63 -17.39 -4.10
N GLY A 7 3.07 -18.48 -4.64
CA GLY A 7 1.67 -18.84 -4.39
C GLY A 7 1.42 -19.34 -2.95
N HIS A 8 2.38 -20.06 -2.38
CA HIS A 8 2.22 -20.76 -1.10
C HIS A 8 2.09 -19.85 0.14
N ILE A 9 2.43 -18.56 0.02
CA ILE A 9 2.27 -17.60 1.13
C ILE A 9 0.86 -16.98 1.18
N HIS A 10 0.06 -17.16 0.12
CA HIS A 10 -1.27 -16.56 0.03
C HIS A 10 -2.31 -17.49 0.66
N MET A 11 -3.29 -16.89 1.31
CA MET A 11 -4.45 -17.57 1.86
C MET A 11 -5.69 -16.79 1.45
N SER A 12 -6.74 -17.45 0.96
CA SER A 12 -8.00 -16.76 0.62
C SER A 12 -8.61 -16.09 1.86
N GLY A 13 -9.11 -14.87 1.70
CA GLY A 13 -9.83 -14.12 2.73
C GLY A 13 -10.31 -12.78 2.18
N THR A 14 -10.47 -11.78 3.04
CA THR A 14 -11.18 -10.54 2.70
C THR A 14 -10.30 -9.28 2.72
N THR A 15 -8.97 -9.40 2.81
CA THR A 15 -8.07 -8.24 2.77
C THR A 15 -7.53 -7.99 1.36
N GLY A 16 -7.79 -6.81 0.80
CA GLY A 16 -7.14 -6.33 -0.43
C GLY A 16 -5.71 -5.87 -0.16
N VAL A 17 -4.78 -6.13 -1.09
CA VAL A 17 -3.40 -5.61 -1.01
C VAL A 17 -3.06 -4.88 -2.31
N VAL A 18 -2.62 -3.62 -2.21
CA VAL A 18 -2.12 -2.84 -3.35
C VAL A 18 -0.73 -2.27 -3.04
N SER A 19 0.23 -2.47 -3.94
CA SER A 19 1.64 -2.12 -3.66
C SER A 19 2.42 -1.69 -4.89
N ARG A 20 3.35 -0.76 -4.71
CA ARG A 20 4.36 -0.43 -5.74
C ARG A 20 5.52 -1.43 -5.76
N SER A 21 5.75 -2.17 -4.68
CA SER A 21 6.88 -3.09 -4.50
C SER A 21 6.45 -4.55 -4.45
N GLY A 22 7.05 -5.39 -5.31
CA GLY A 22 6.78 -6.82 -5.35
C GLY A 22 7.15 -7.53 -4.04
N THR A 23 8.37 -7.35 -3.56
CA THR A 23 8.86 -8.04 -2.35
C THR A 23 8.14 -7.61 -1.08
N LEU A 24 7.79 -6.31 -0.95
CA LEU A 24 6.99 -5.85 0.19
C LEU A 24 5.53 -6.33 0.12
N THR A 25 5.02 -6.62 -1.08
CA THR A 25 3.73 -7.31 -1.21
C THR A 25 3.82 -8.71 -0.58
N TYR A 26 4.93 -9.42 -0.80
CA TYR A 26 5.12 -10.77 -0.24
C TYR A 26 5.26 -10.73 1.28
N GLU A 27 5.97 -9.74 1.80
CA GLU A 27 6.09 -9.49 3.23
C GLU A 27 4.72 -9.23 3.88
N ALA A 28 3.91 -8.35 3.28
CA ALA A 28 2.56 -8.08 3.76
C ALA A 28 1.70 -9.34 3.75
N VAL A 29 1.64 -10.04 2.62
CA VAL A 29 0.89 -11.29 2.47
C VAL A 29 1.33 -12.33 3.50
N SER A 30 2.64 -12.52 3.69
CA SER A 30 3.16 -13.48 4.67
C SER A 30 2.75 -13.13 6.10
N GLN A 31 2.82 -11.86 6.49
CA GLN A 31 2.40 -11.42 7.83
C GLN A 31 0.89 -11.58 8.04
N LEU A 32 0.09 -11.23 7.05
CA LEU A 32 -1.37 -11.38 7.10
C LEU A 32 -1.75 -12.86 7.24
N THR A 33 -1.20 -13.72 6.39
CA THR A 33 -1.44 -15.17 6.44
C THR A 33 -1.02 -15.77 7.79
N ALA A 34 0.11 -15.35 8.36
CA ALA A 34 0.57 -15.80 9.68
C ALA A 34 -0.39 -15.39 10.83
N LEU A 35 -1.21 -14.36 10.64
CA LEU A 35 -2.25 -13.91 11.56
C LEU A 35 -3.64 -14.47 11.20
N ASN A 36 -3.72 -15.44 10.28
CA ASN A 36 -4.95 -15.96 9.70
C ASN A 36 -5.84 -14.90 9.02
N ILE A 37 -5.23 -13.83 8.51
CA ILE A 37 -5.90 -12.81 7.70
C ILE A 37 -5.63 -13.14 6.23
N GLY A 38 -6.63 -13.69 5.55
CA GLY A 38 -6.51 -14.03 4.14
C GLY A 38 -6.72 -12.82 3.22
N GLN A 39 -6.23 -12.92 2.00
CA GLN A 39 -6.32 -11.86 1.00
C GLN A 39 -7.44 -12.13 0.00
N SER A 40 -8.20 -11.09 -0.35
CA SER A 40 -9.19 -11.13 -1.42
C SER A 40 -8.50 -11.05 -2.78
N THR A 41 -7.67 -10.02 -2.97
CA THR A 41 -6.83 -9.84 -4.17
C THR A 41 -5.58 -9.02 -3.84
N CYS A 42 -4.44 -9.42 -4.41
CA CYS A 42 -3.16 -8.71 -4.29
C CYS A 42 -2.74 -8.13 -5.66
N VAL A 43 -2.49 -6.82 -5.72
CA VAL A 43 -2.13 -6.09 -6.94
C VAL A 43 -0.81 -5.34 -6.78
N GLY A 44 0.18 -5.70 -7.58
CA GLY A 44 1.40 -4.90 -7.76
C GLY A 44 1.22 -3.89 -8.89
N ILE A 45 1.15 -2.59 -8.57
CA ILE A 45 0.97 -1.51 -9.56
C ILE A 45 2.29 -1.02 -10.18
N GLY A 46 3.42 -1.47 -9.64
CA GLY A 46 4.77 -1.16 -10.13
C GLY A 46 5.38 0.12 -9.53
N GLY A 47 6.71 0.18 -9.56
CA GLY A 47 7.50 1.30 -9.02
C GLY A 47 7.78 2.41 -10.02
N ASP A 48 7.42 2.23 -11.29
CA ASP A 48 7.75 3.17 -12.36
C ASP A 48 6.94 4.47 -12.27
N PRO A 49 7.47 5.60 -12.81
CA PRO A 49 6.77 6.88 -12.81
C PRO A 49 5.40 6.79 -13.49
N VAL A 50 5.34 6.08 -14.62
CA VAL A 50 4.12 5.79 -15.37
C VAL A 50 3.71 4.35 -15.09
N SER A 51 2.52 4.17 -14.54
CA SER A 51 1.94 2.85 -14.23
C SER A 51 0.66 2.67 -15.03
N GLY A 52 0.35 1.43 -15.42
CA GLY A 52 -0.88 1.14 -16.17
C GLY A 52 -2.16 1.32 -15.34
N VAL A 53 -2.06 1.12 -14.03
CA VAL A 53 -3.10 1.41 -13.03
C VAL A 53 -2.49 2.16 -11.86
N THR A 54 -3.32 2.90 -11.12
CA THR A 54 -2.94 3.72 -9.97
C THR A 54 -3.46 3.13 -8.66
N PHE A 55 -3.10 3.73 -7.53
CA PHE A 55 -3.73 3.38 -6.25
C PHE A 55 -5.23 3.63 -6.27
N ILE A 56 -5.68 4.75 -6.83
CA ILE A 56 -7.10 5.11 -6.88
C ILE A 56 -7.89 4.07 -7.67
N ASP A 57 -7.39 3.63 -8.85
CA ASP A 57 -8.07 2.61 -9.66
C ASP A 57 -8.30 1.31 -8.91
N ILE A 58 -7.35 0.92 -8.05
CA ILE A 58 -7.42 -0.30 -7.26
C ILE A 58 -8.27 -0.11 -6.00
N LEU A 59 -8.16 1.03 -5.33
CA LEU A 59 -9.00 1.37 -4.18
C LEU A 59 -10.48 1.45 -4.59
N GLU A 60 -10.80 2.03 -5.74
CA GLU A 60 -12.15 2.00 -6.29
C GLU A 60 -12.69 0.59 -6.50
N LYS A 61 -11.85 -0.34 -6.96
CA LYS A 61 -12.24 -1.74 -7.13
C LYS A 61 -12.46 -2.41 -5.78
N PHE A 62 -11.56 -2.21 -4.82
CA PHE A 62 -11.73 -2.73 -3.46
C PHE A 62 -12.95 -2.15 -2.76
N GLN A 63 -13.28 -0.87 -2.95
CA GLN A 63 -14.47 -0.26 -2.35
C GLN A 63 -15.76 -0.94 -2.85
N ARG A 64 -15.82 -1.25 -4.14
CA ARG A 64 -16.99 -1.88 -4.79
C ARG A 64 -17.07 -3.39 -4.60
N ASP A 65 -15.96 -4.03 -4.24
CA ASP A 65 -15.88 -5.48 -4.08
C ASP A 65 -16.50 -5.92 -2.74
N PRO A 66 -17.62 -6.65 -2.72
CA PRO A 66 -18.23 -7.11 -1.47
C PRO A 66 -17.38 -8.14 -0.72
N ASP A 67 -16.40 -8.78 -1.38
CA ASP A 67 -15.53 -9.79 -0.76
C ASP A 67 -14.24 -9.18 -0.19
N THR A 68 -14.08 -7.86 -0.26
CA THR A 68 -12.98 -7.12 0.35
C THR A 68 -13.49 -6.30 1.54
N ASP A 69 -13.06 -6.60 2.75
CA ASP A 69 -13.47 -5.90 3.98
C ASP A 69 -12.44 -4.87 4.44
N SER A 70 -11.17 -5.04 4.07
CA SER A 70 -10.06 -4.19 4.53
C SER A 70 -8.93 -4.13 3.50
N VAL A 71 -8.07 -3.12 3.59
CA VAL A 71 -6.99 -2.91 2.61
C VAL A 71 -5.63 -2.63 3.25
N VAL A 72 -4.59 -3.24 2.68
CA VAL A 72 -3.19 -2.84 2.86
C VAL A 72 -2.72 -2.09 1.62
N MET A 73 -2.23 -0.87 1.83
CA MET A 73 -1.59 -0.06 0.80
C MET A 73 -0.09 0.07 1.07
N ILE A 74 0.76 -0.17 0.08
CA ILE A 74 2.22 -0.01 0.22
C ILE A 74 2.72 0.97 -0.83
N GLY A 75 3.00 2.18 -0.36
CA GLY A 75 3.57 3.27 -1.14
C GLY A 75 5.07 3.39 -0.95
N GLU A 76 5.65 4.33 -1.70
CA GLU A 76 7.09 4.62 -1.69
C GLU A 76 7.29 6.13 -1.85
N ILE A 77 8.50 6.63 -1.54
CA ILE A 77 8.91 7.99 -1.92
C ILE A 77 8.79 8.26 -3.43
N GLY A 78 8.70 9.53 -3.79
CA GLY A 78 8.68 10.00 -5.18
C GLY A 78 7.28 10.08 -5.80
N GLY A 79 7.01 11.17 -6.52
CA GLY A 79 5.69 11.51 -7.02
C GLY A 79 4.66 11.81 -5.93
N THR A 80 3.39 11.95 -6.33
CA THR A 80 2.25 12.40 -5.50
C THR A 80 1.12 11.38 -5.37
N LYS A 81 1.29 10.18 -5.96
CA LYS A 81 0.22 9.17 -6.09
C LYS A 81 -0.40 8.76 -4.74
N GLU A 82 0.39 8.74 -3.67
CA GLU A 82 -0.07 8.41 -2.33
C GLU A 82 -0.89 9.54 -1.70
N GLN A 83 -0.59 10.81 -2.00
CA GLN A 83 -1.40 11.95 -1.58
C GLN A 83 -2.71 12.03 -2.38
N GLU A 84 -2.66 11.77 -3.68
CA GLU A 84 -3.87 11.66 -4.52
C GLU A 84 -4.79 10.54 -4.00
N ALA A 85 -4.21 9.39 -3.62
CA ALA A 85 -4.95 8.32 -2.96
C ALA A 85 -5.54 8.76 -1.61
N ALA A 86 -4.82 9.55 -0.82
CA ALA A 86 -5.34 10.08 0.45
C ALA A 86 -6.58 10.97 0.24
N GLU A 87 -6.56 11.86 -0.76
CA GLU A 87 -7.72 12.70 -1.09
C GLU A 87 -8.93 11.87 -1.56
N TYR A 88 -8.69 10.83 -2.37
CA TYR A 88 -9.72 9.89 -2.76
C TYR A 88 -10.30 9.14 -1.55
N ILE A 89 -9.43 8.62 -0.67
CA ILE A 89 -9.82 7.86 0.52
C ILE A 89 -10.74 8.70 1.40
N LYS A 90 -10.36 9.94 1.67
CA LYS A 90 -11.11 10.87 2.52
C LYS A 90 -12.54 11.11 2.04
N SER A 91 -12.77 11.05 0.73
CA SER A 91 -14.05 11.43 0.12
C SER A 91 -14.90 10.23 -0.33
N ASN A 92 -14.29 9.08 -0.62
CA ASN A 92 -14.96 7.99 -1.36
C ASN A 92 -14.69 6.58 -0.82
N PHE A 93 -13.79 6.40 0.15
CA PHE A 93 -13.39 5.07 0.63
C PHE A 93 -13.77 4.90 2.10
N THR A 94 -14.48 3.82 2.42
CA THR A 94 -15.04 3.63 3.77
C THR A 94 -14.48 2.41 4.49
N LYS A 95 -13.78 1.53 3.78
CA LYS A 95 -13.24 0.30 4.37
C LYS A 95 -11.97 0.60 5.16
N PRO A 96 -11.70 -0.12 6.27
CA PRO A 96 -10.45 0.02 7.01
C PRO A 96 -9.24 -0.14 6.08
N ILE A 97 -8.30 0.79 6.20
CA ILE A 97 -7.07 0.80 5.41
C ILE A 97 -5.85 1.11 6.27
N VAL A 98 -4.79 0.32 6.07
CA VAL A 98 -3.46 0.61 6.62
C VAL A 98 -2.49 0.90 5.49
N SER A 99 -1.51 1.77 5.76
CA SER A 99 -0.50 2.10 4.74
C SER A 99 0.92 2.15 5.27
N LEU A 100 1.84 1.55 4.51
CA LEU A 100 3.29 1.67 4.70
C LEU A 100 3.87 2.56 3.61
N ILE A 101 4.63 3.58 4.00
CA ILE A 101 5.46 4.37 3.09
C ILE A 101 6.94 4.03 3.32
N VAL A 102 7.57 3.43 2.32
CA VAL A 102 9.00 3.09 2.36
C VAL A 102 9.89 4.19 1.78
N GLY A 103 11.18 4.15 2.12
CA GLY A 103 12.16 5.16 1.69
C GLY A 103 12.27 6.37 2.61
N GLN A 104 11.80 6.27 3.87
CA GLN A 104 11.87 7.36 4.85
C GLN A 104 13.31 7.84 5.13
N SER A 105 14.30 6.96 5.02
CA SER A 105 15.73 7.28 5.20
C SER A 105 16.46 7.61 3.89
N ALA A 106 15.74 7.77 2.77
CA ALA A 106 16.37 8.02 1.49
C ALA A 106 16.95 9.45 1.42
N PRO A 107 18.20 9.61 0.95
CA PRO A 107 18.77 10.94 0.77
C PRO A 107 18.09 11.67 -0.41
N PRO A 108 17.91 13.00 -0.33
CA PRO A 108 17.34 13.80 -1.41
C PRO A 108 18.12 13.64 -2.73
N GLY A 109 17.40 13.66 -3.86
CA GLY A 109 18.00 13.60 -5.20
C GLY A 109 18.59 12.25 -5.61
N LYS A 110 18.58 11.24 -4.72
CA LYS A 110 19.03 9.88 -5.05
C LYS A 110 17.84 9.01 -5.47
N ARG A 111 18.00 8.31 -6.60
CA ARG A 111 17.06 7.28 -7.03
C ARG A 111 17.28 5.99 -6.24
N MET A 112 16.19 5.41 -5.72
CA MET A 112 16.21 4.22 -4.87
C MET A 112 15.61 3.01 -5.59
N GLY A 113 16.43 2.22 -6.28
CA GLY A 113 15.99 0.98 -6.93
C GLY A 113 14.99 1.22 -8.07
N HIS A 114 13.70 1.38 -7.75
CA HIS A 114 12.64 1.68 -8.71
C HIS A 114 12.86 3.02 -9.42
N ALA A 115 12.43 3.09 -10.69
CA ALA A 115 12.59 4.27 -11.52
C ALA A 115 11.86 5.51 -10.94
N GLY A 116 10.69 5.32 -10.31
CA GLY A 116 9.90 6.39 -9.69
C GLY A 116 10.31 6.77 -8.27
N ALA A 117 11.23 6.04 -7.64
CA ALA A 117 11.64 6.25 -6.26
C ALA A 117 12.74 7.31 -6.15
N ILE A 118 12.45 8.53 -6.57
CA ILE A 118 13.33 9.68 -6.48
C ILE A 118 12.58 10.85 -5.82
N ILE A 119 13.20 11.46 -4.81
CA ILE A 119 12.60 12.60 -4.12
C ILE A 119 12.87 13.86 -4.93
N THR A 120 11.84 14.36 -5.60
CA THR A 120 11.81 15.68 -6.26
C THR A 120 10.88 16.61 -5.49
N GLY A 121 11.44 17.66 -4.88
CA GLY A 121 10.67 18.59 -4.04
C GLY A 121 10.18 17.98 -2.72
N SER A 122 9.39 18.76 -1.97
CA SER A 122 8.83 18.32 -0.68
C SER A 122 7.77 17.22 -0.84
N ALA A 123 6.93 17.31 -1.86
CA ALA A 123 5.85 16.35 -2.10
C ALA A 123 6.33 14.91 -2.33
N GLY A 124 7.58 14.70 -2.78
CA GLY A 124 8.15 13.36 -2.95
C GLY A 124 8.61 12.70 -1.64
N LYS A 125 8.65 13.43 -0.51
CA LYS A 125 9.12 12.92 0.78
C LYS A 125 8.11 11.97 1.41
N ALA A 126 8.62 10.96 2.11
CA ALA A 126 7.78 10.01 2.84
C ALA A 126 6.92 10.69 3.92
N GLU A 127 7.46 11.71 4.60
CA GLU A 127 6.76 12.46 5.66
C GLU A 127 5.48 13.12 5.15
N GLU A 128 5.53 13.79 3.99
CA GLU A 128 4.35 14.44 3.40
C GLU A 128 3.28 13.42 3.00
N LYS A 129 3.70 12.25 2.51
CA LYS A 129 2.80 11.14 2.16
C LYS A 129 2.12 10.56 3.39
N ILE A 130 2.90 10.29 4.44
CA ILE A 130 2.40 9.80 5.73
C ILE A 130 1.40 10.80 6.32
N LYS A 131 1.71 12.10 6.29
CA LYS A 131 0.82 13.15 6.78
C LYS A 131 -0.50 13.20 6.02
N ALA A 132 -0.45 13.14 4.69
CA ALA A 132 -1.65 13.13 3.85
C ALA A 132 -2.54 11.91 4.15
N LEU A 133 -1.96 10.71 4.15
CA LEU A 133 -2.68 9.46 4.43
C LEU A 133 -3.26 9.43 5.85
N SER A 134 -2.48 9.83 6.86
CA SER A 134 -2.96 9.89 8.24
C SER A 134 -4.12 10.89 8.39
N SER A 135 -4.05 12.03 7.70
CA SER A 135 -5.14 13.02 7.69
C SER A 135 -6.41 12.54 6.97
N ALA A 136 -6.29 11.51 6.13
CA ALA A 136 -7.41 10.83 5.48
C ALA A 136 -7.99 9.66 6.31
N GLY A 137 -7.50 9.44 7.54
CA GLY A 137 -7.96 8.36 8.41
C GLY A 137 -7.26 7.01 8.18
N VAL A 138 -6.19 6.98 7.37
CA VAL A 138 -5.41 5.76 7.13
C VAL A 138 -4.51 5.48 8.33
N ALA A 139 -4.55 4.26 8.85
CA ALA A 139 -3.62 3.82 9.88
C ALA A 139 -2.22 3.60 9.30
N ILE A 140 -1.22 4.30 9.85
CA ILE A 140 0.15 4.27 9.32
C ILE A 140 0.92 3.11 9.93
N VAL A 141 1.46 2.24 9.07
CA VAL A 141 2.34 1.15 9.45
C VAL A 141 3.74 1.72 9.75
N PRO A 142 4.28 1.54 10.95
CA PRO A 142 5.53 2.19 11.35
C PRO A 142 6.79 1.57 10.72
N ARG A 143 6.74 0.28 10.38
CA ARG A 143 7.86 -0.48 9.79
C ARG A 143 7.35 -1.69 9.00
N PRO A 144 8.12 -2.21 8.02
CA PRO A 144 7.71 -3.36 7.22
C PRO A 144 7.24 -4.55 8.05
N GLY A 145 7.92 -4.88 9.14
CA GLY A 145 7.59 -5.98 10.05
C GLY A 145 6.35 -5.79 10.94
N ALA A 146 5.49 -4.81 10.67
CA ALA A 146 4.31 -4.49 11.49
C ALA A 146 3.01 -4.39 10.65
N ILE A 147 3.05 -4.68 9.34
CA ILE A 147 1.90 -4.54 8.44
C ILE A 147 0.71 -5.36 8.94
N GLY A 148 0.93 -6.65 9.23
CA GLY A 148 -0.15 -7.55 9.65
C GLY A 148 -0.75 -7.15 11.00
N THR A 149 0.09 -6.83 11.99
CA THR A 149 -0.38 -6.42 13.32
C THR A 149 -1.11 -5.08 13.30
N THR A 150 -0.67 -4.12 12.48
CA THR A 150 -1.35 -2.84 12.34
C THR A 150 -2.72 -3.02 11.68
N LEU A 151 -2.85 -3.90 10.68
CA LEU A 151 -4.16 -4.20 10.09
C LEU A 151 -5.08 -4.89 11.09
N GLN A 152 -4.58 -5.91 11.78
CA GLN A 152 -5.36 -6.63 12.80
C GLN A 152 -5.95 -5.66 13.83
N GLN A 153 -5.15 -4.71 14.31
CA GLN A 153 -5.61 -3.65 15.24
C GLN A 153 -6.66 -2.72 14.63
N ALA A 154 -6.55 -2.41 13.33
CA ALA A 154 -7.47 -1.50 12.65
C ALA A 154 -8.84 -2.13 12.31
N ILE A 155 -8.95 -3.46 12.33
CA ILE A 155 -10.17 -4.21 12.00
C ILE A 155 -10.79 -4.93 13.21
N SER A 156 -10.15 -4.85 14.38
CA SER A 156 -10.67 -5.38 15.65
C SER A 156 -11.64 -4.39 16.29
#